data_AF-A0AAE2HXY8-F1
#
_entry.id   AF-A0AAE2HXY8-F1
#
_cell.length_a   1.000
_cell.length_b   1.000
_cell.length_c   1.000
_cell.angle_alpha   90.00
_cell.angle_beta   90.00
_cell.angle_gamma   90.00
#
_symmetry.space_group_name_H-M   'P 1'
#
loop_
_entity.id
_entity.type
_entity.pdbx_description
1 polymer ?
#
loop_
_entity_poly.entity_id
_entity_poly.type
_entity_poly.pdbx_seq_one_letter_code
_entity_poly.pdbx_strand_id
1 'polypeptide(L)'
;MNPHQYLSQGLRLGTREAGRRLRMAEAIGEFSNFQGQTLPPRKPATAAAVAAGTVGAEHALVISAVLAKVPGCISPEVKARAEAELADVAAGLNPDDLGKVGDRLLAHLDPDGQESDHVDRQRQRGITILPQDRQLMSRVRGAITPELRAKFEVILTAWAAPGMNNPADPDSPTGTIDADGIDAEALAAARGRDLRSAAQRTHDALLALCDYVLAHGGLGAPSRIPAELVITDTDQELAGHAGIALAATGTRIPIGELVRLAAEAVPHLA
;
A
#
# COMPACT_ATOMS: atom_id res chain seq x y z
N MET A 1 5.59 24.60 15.06
CA MET A 1 6.32 23.34 14.83
C MET A 1 5.31 22.21 14.81
N ASN A 2 5.27 21.38 13.76
CA ASN A 2 4.33 20.26 13.68
C ASN A 2 4.64 19.23 14.79
N PRO A 3 3.64 18.66 15.51
CA PRO A 3 3.87 17.63 16.52
C PRO A 3 4.78 16.49 16.06
N HIS A 4 4.63 16.01 14.83
CA HIS A 4 5.50 14.97 14.26
C HIS A 4 6.96 15.45 14.15
N GLN A 5 7.19 16.67 13.67
CA GLN A 5 8.54 17.23 13.57
C GLN A 5 9.20 17.39 14.95
N TYR A 6 8.43 17.82 15.96
CA TYR A 6 8.92 17.88 17.33
C TYR A 6 9.35 16.51 17.85
N LEU A 7 8.51 15.48 17.67
CA LEU A 7 8.85 14.11 18.08
C LEU A 7 10.06 13.57 17.32
N SER A 8 10.14 13.81 16.00
CA SER A 8 11.22 13.25 15.19
C SER A 8 12.55 13.98 15.35
N GLN A 9 12.54 15.32 15.35
CA GLN A 9 13.77 16.13 15.35
C GLN A 9 14.14 16.59 16.76
N GLY A 10 13.16 16.98 17.57
CA GLY A 10 13.37 17.41 18.95
C GLY A 10 13.70 16.24 19.87
N LEU A 11 12.87 15.20 19.87
CA LEU A 11 13.07 14.01 20.70
C LEU A 11 13.85 12.88 20.01
N ARG A 12 14.31 13.10 18.77
CA ARG A 12 15.11 12.14 17.98
C ARG A 12 14.45 10.77 17.83
N LEU A 13 13.12 10.72 17.82
CA LEU A 13 12.38 9.48 17.58
C LEU A 13 12.41 9.15 16.08
N GLY A 14 12.61 7.87 15.76
CA GLY A 14 12.44 7.42 14.37
C GLY A 14 11.01 7.68 13.89
N THR A 15 10.81 7.96 12.60
CA THR A 15 9.51 8.31 11.99
C THR A 15 8.38 7.36 12.39
N ARG A 16 8.68 6.06 12.46
CA ARG A 16 7.70 5.05 12.89
C ARG A 16 7.23 5.24 14.32
N GLU A 17 8.15 5.51 15.24
CA GLU A 17 7.84 5.73 16.65
C GLU A 17 7.18 7.10 16.87
N ALA A 18 7.63 8.14 16.17
CA ALA A 18 6.98 9.46 16.19
C ALA A 18 5.50 9.35 15.74
N GLY A 19 5.24 8.68 14.62
CA GLY A 19 3.88 8.44 14.15
C GLY A 19 3.07 7.51 15.07
N ARG A 20 3.72 6.52 15.71
CA ARG A 20 3.08 5.64 16.69
C ARG A 20 2.59 6.42 17.91
N ARG A 21 3.43 7.30 18.46
CA ARG A 21 3.05 8.18 19.59
C ARG A 21 1.97 9.17 19.22
N LEU A 22 2.00 9.72 18.01
CA LEU A 22 0.95 10.63 17.56
C LEU A 22 -0.42 9.94 17.49
N ARG A 23 -0.49 8.75 16.87
CA ARG A 23 -1.74 7.96 16.83
C ARG A 23 -2.24 7.56 18.22
N MET A 24 -1.32 7.23 19.13
CA MET A 24 -1.67 6.96 20.52
C MET A 24 -2.24 8.20 21.19
N ALA A 25 -1.54 9.34 21.10
CA ALA A 25 -2.00 10.60 21.68
C ALA A 25 -3.37 11.00 21.13
N GLU A 26 -3.61 10.88 19.81
CA GLU A 26 -4.92 11.13 19.21
C GLU A 26 -6.03 10.23 19.77
N ALA A 27 -5.71 9.00 20.14
CA ALA A 27 -6.69 8.03 20.64
C ALA A 27 -7.06 8.28 22.11
N ILE A 28 -6.07 8.48 22.98
CA ILE A 28 -6.25 8.50 24.44
C ILE A 28 -5.96 9.85 25.10
N GLY A 29 -5.47 10.83 24.35
CA GLY A 29 -5.15 12.16 24.85
C GLY A 29 -6.38 13.05 24.99
N GLU A 30 -6.30 13.99 25.92
CA GLU A 30 -7.25 15.08 26.06
C GLU A 30 -6.78 16.27 25.23
N PHE A 31 -7.69 16.86 24.46
CA PHE A 31 -7.40 17.98 23.56
C PHE A 31 -8.41 19.09 23.72
N SER A 32 -8.02 20.33 23.41
CA SER A 32 -8.95 21.45 23.42
C SER A 32 -9.66 21.62 22.08
N ASN A 33 -10.95 21.96 22.12
CA ASN A 33 -11.66 22.44 20.94
C ASN A 33 -11.23 23.89 20.58
N PHE A 34 -11.77 24.43 19.48
CA PHE A 34 -11.46 25.81 19.04
C PHE A 34 -11.87 26.90 20.05
N GLN A 35 -12.75 26.59 21.01
CA GLN A 35 -13.15 27.49 22.10
C GLN A 35 -12.30 27.30 23.37
N GLY A 36 -11.26 26.45 23.33
CA GLY A 36 -10.37 26.19 24.47
C GLY A 36 -10.93 25.21 25.51
N GLN A 37 -12.10 24.61 25.28
CA GLN A 37 -12.65 23.61 26.21
C GLN A 37 -11.96 22.27 26.02
N THR A 38 -11.54 21.64 27.13
CA THR A 38 -10.98 20.29 27.11
C THR A 38 -12.04 19.27 26.71
N LEU A 39 -11.76 18.51 25.66
CA LEU A 39 -12.56 17.39 25.19
C LEU A 39 -12.09 16.11 25.89
N PRO A 40 -13.04 15.19 26.21
CA PRO A 40 -12.66 13.87 26.68
C PRO A 40 -11.84 13.13 25.61
N PRO A 41 -11.04 12.14 26.00
CA PRO A 41 -10.34 11.30 25.04
C PRO A 41 -11.31 10.69 24.03
N ARG A 42 -10.86 10.49 22.79
CA ARG A 42 -11.66 9.80 21.77
C ARG A 42 -11.96 8.35 22.15
N LYS A 43 -11.15 7.78 23.06
CA LYS A 43 -11.28 6.44 23.61
C LYS A 43 -11.18 6.48 25.14
N PRO A 44 -12.26 6.89 25.84
CA PRO A 44 -12.21 7.14 27.28
C PRO A 44 -11.92 5.88 28.11
N ALA A 45 -12.47 4.71 27.75
CA ALA A 45 -12.21 3.47 28.48
C ALA A 45 -10.76 2.99 28.30
N THR A 46 -10.25 3.12 27.07
CA THR A 46 -8.84 2.82 26.76
C THR A 46 -7.90 3.77 27.48
N ALA A 47 -8.23 5.07 27.52
CA ALA A 47 -7.44 6.08 28.22
C ALA A 47 -7.38 5.81 29.73
N ALA A 48 -8.52 5.44 30.34
CA ALA A 48 -8.57 5.07 31.75
C ALA A 48 -7.71 3.84 32.06
N ALA A 49 -7.76 2.80 31.22
CA ALA A 49 -6.94 1.60 31.39
C ALA A 49 -5.44 1.90 31.26
N VAL A 50 -5.04 2.77 30.32
CA VAL A 50 -3.64 3.21 30.18
C VAL A 50 -3.21 4.03 31.40
N ALA A 51 -4.04 4.95 31.88
CA ALA A 51 -3.75 5.76 33.06
C ALA A 51 -3.62 4.92 34.34
N ALA A 52 -4.40 3.84 34.44
CA ALA A 52 -4.31 2.86 35.53
C ALA A 52 -3.09 1.93 35.41
N GLY A 53 -2.38 1.94 34.27
CA GLY A 53 -1.23 1.07 34.02
C GLY A 53 -1.60 -0.40 33.76
N THR A 54 -2.87 -0.71 33.53
CA THR A 54 -3.35 -2.08 33.27
C THR A 54 -3.12 -2.51 31.82
N VAL A 55 -3.03 -1.55 30.89
CA VAL A 55 -2.76 -1.81 29.47
C VAL A 55 -1.67 -0.87 28.94
N GLY A 56 -0.90 -1.36 27.97
CA GLY A 56 0.21 -0.63 27.37
C GLY A 56 -0.17 0.19 26.13
N ALA A 57 0.82 0.92 25.61
CA ALA A 57 0.70 1.68 24.36
C ALA A 57 0.29 0.83 23.16
N GLU A 58 0.75 -0.42 23.13
CA GLU A 58 0.44 -1.34 22.03
C GLU A 58 -1.02 -1.80 22.06
N HIS A 59 -1.57 -2.12 23.24
CA HIS A 59 -2.99 -2.40 23.40
C HIS A 59 -3.86 -1.24 22.91
N ALA A 60 -3.54 0.00 23.28
CA ALA A 60 -4.30 1.17 22.83
C ALA A 60 -4.34 1.31 21.30
N LEU A 61 -3.24 0.96 20.62
CA LEU A 61 -3.17 0.97 19.16
C LEU A 61 -3.96 -0.18 18.54
N VAL A 62 -3.93 -1.37 19.14
CA VAL A 62 -4.74 -2.52 18.69
C VAL A 62 -6.23 -2.20 18.82
N ILE A 63 -6.66 -1.70 19.98
CA ILE A 63 -8.06 -1.27 20.20
C ILE A 63 -8.47 -0.22 19.16
N SER A 64 -7.57 0.75 18.89
CA SER A 64 -7.83 1.76 17.86
C SER A 64 -7.96 1.18 16.46
N ALA A 65 -7.13 0.20 16.11
CA ALA A 65 -7.18 -0.48 14.82
C ALA A 65 -8.45 -1.31 14.65
N VAL A 66 -8.89 -2.02 15.70
CA VAL A 66 -10.14 -2.78 15.71
C VAL A 66 -11.33 -1.85 15.54
N LEU A 67 -11.42 -0.79 16.36
CA LEU A 67 -12.54 0.15 16.31
C LEU A 67 -12.63 0.95 14.99
N ALA A 68 -11.51 1.14 14.28
CA ALA A 68 -11.52 1.76 12.96
C ALA A 68 -12.23 0.91 11.88
N LYS A 69 -12.30 -0.41 12.10
CA LYS A 69 -12.98 -1.37 11.22
C LYS A 69 -14.48 -1.50 11.51
N VAL A 70 -14.97 -0.99 12.65
CA VAL A 70 -16.40 -1.07 12.99
C VAL A 70 -17.22 -0.30 11.93
N PRO A 71 -18.30 -0.90 11.40
CA PRO A 71 -19.11 -0.24 10.37
C PRO A 71 -19.68 1.11 10.80
N GLY A 72 -19.90 1.98 9.82
CA GLY A 72 -20.41 3.34 10.01
C GLY A 72 -21.80 3.36 10.65
N CYS A 73 -22.67 2.43 10.23
CA CYS A 73 -24.06 2.29 10.69
C CYS A 73 -24.19 1.93 12.18
N ILE A 74 -23.16 1.33 12.79
CA ILE A 74 -23.17 0.96 14.20
C ILE A 74 -23.19 2.22 15.07
N SER A 75 -24.14 2.24 16.02
CA SER A 75 -24.38 3.42 16.86
C SER A 75 -23.17 3.80 17.71
N PRO A 76 -23.01 5.09 18.06
CA PRO A 76 -21.93 5.53 18.95
C PRO A 76 -21.90 4.81 20.29
N GLU A 77 -23.07 4.46 20.85
CA GLU A 77 -23.20 3.76 22.13
C GLU A 77 -22.67 2.32 22.03
N VAL A 78 -22.97 1.62 20.94
CA VAL A 78 -22.43 0.27 20.70
C VAL A 78 -20.91 0.32 20.48
N LYS A 79 -20.42 1.33 19.75
CA LYS A 79 -18.97 1.58 19.60
C LYS A 79 -18.27 1.86 20.93
N ALA A 80 -18.89 2.64 21.81
CA ALA A 80 -18.37 2.94 23.14
C ALA A 80 -18.35 1.70 24.04
N ARG A 81 -19.39 0.85 23.97
CA ARG A 81 -19.41 -0.42 24.70
C ARG A 81 -18.36 -1.40 24.18
N ALA A 82 -18.20 -1.52 22.86
CA ALA A 82 -17.15 -2.32 22.25
C ALA A 82 -15.75 -1.86 22.68
N GLU A 83 -15.52 -0.55 22.77
CA GLU A 83 -14.27 -0.02 23.32
C GLU A 83 -14.05 -0.45 24.78
N ALA A 84 -15.07 -0.29 25.63
CA ALA A 84 -14.98 -0.64 27.04
C ALA A 84 -14.70 -2.13 27.26
N GLU A 85 -15.38 -3.01 26.52
CA GLU A 85 -15.13 -4.46 26.55
C GLU A 85 -13.71 -4.81 26.09
N LEU A 86 -13.23 -4.19 25.01
CA LEU A 86 -11.85 -4.40 24.55
C LEU A 86 -10.82 -3.91 25.57
N ALA A 87 -11.07 -2.76 26.22
CA ALA A 87 -10.17 -2.22 27.23
C ALA A 87 -10.12 -3.09 28.50
N ASP A 88 -11.25 -3.66 28.92
CA ASP A 88 -11.35 -4.57 30.05
C ASP A 88 -10.59 -5.89 29.77
N VAL A 89 -10.88 -6.52 28.63
CA VAL A 89 -10.23 -7.78 28.22
C VAL A 89 -8.73 -7.59 27.98
N ALA A 90 -8.31 -6.42 27.50
CA ALA A 90 -6.90 -6.11 27.24
C ALA A 90 -6.00 -6.23 28.49
N ALA A 91 -6.54 -6.06 29.70
CA ALA A 91 -5.76 -6.20 30.94
C ALA A 91 -5.27 -7.65 31.17
N GLY A 92 -5.92 -8.65 30.56
CA GLY A 92 -5.58 -10.06 30.70
C GLY A 92 -4.86 -10.68 29.50
N LEU A 93 -4.69 -9.95 28.40
CA LEU A 93 -4.16 -10.48 27.15
C LEU A 93 -2.93 -9.70 26.67
N ASN A 94 -2.09 -10.35 25.87
CA ASN A 94 -1.11 -9.62 25.07
C ASN A 94 -1.81 -8.93 23.87
N PRO A 95 -1.16 -7.95 23.21
CA PRO A 95 -1.76 -7.23 22.08
C PRO A 95 -2.15 -8.10 20.89
N ASP A 96 -1.41 -9.18 20.61
CA ASP A 96 -1.69 -10.08 19.48
C ASP A 96 -2.98 -10.88 19.73
N ASP A 97 -3.16 -11.39 20.95
CA ASP A 97 -4.36 -12.12 21.34
C ASP A 97 -5.57 -11.19 21.47
N LEU A 98 -5.36 -9.93 21.89
CA LEU A 98 -6.41 -8.91 21.85
C LEU A 98 -6.89 -8.64 20.42
N GLY A 99 -5.97 -8.67 19.44
CA GLY A 99 -6.34 -8.56 18.02
C GLY A 99 -7.36 -9.62 17.61
N LYS A 100 -7.18 -10.87 18.04
CA LYS A 100 -8.11 -11.99 17.77
C LYS A 100 -9.47 -11.77 18.42
N VAL A 101 -9.50 -11.23 19.65
CA VAL A 101 -10.76 -10.85 20.32
C VAL A 101 -11.47 -9.75 19.53
N GLY A 102 -10.71 -8.75 19.06
CA GLY A 102 -11.23 -7.69 18.20
C GLY A 102 -11.84 -8.21 16.90
N ASP A 103 -11.20 -9.17 16.24
CA ASP A 103 -11.75 -9.80 15.03
C ASP A 103 -13.06 -10.56 15.33
N ARG A 104 -13.15 -11.24 16.49
CA ARG A 104 -14.39 -11.90 16.94
C ARG A 104 -15.49 -10.89 17.28
N LEU A 105 -15.15 -9.76 17.89
CA LEU A 105 -16.09 -8.68 18.18
C LEU A 105 -16.65 -8.09 16.87
N LEU A 106 -15.80 -7.84 15.88
CA LEU A 106 -16.22 -7.37 14.56
C LEU A 106 -17.17 -8.36 13.88
N ALA A 107 -16.86 -9.66 13.94
CA ALA A 107 -17.73 -10.71 13.41
C ALA A 107 -19.08 -10.80 14.14
N HIS A 108 -19.16 -10.38 15.41
CA HIS A 108 -20.43 -10.32 16.14
C HIS A 108 -21.24 -9.06 15.78
N LEU A 109 -20.56 -7.94 15.50
CA LEU A 109 -21.19 -6.69 15.10
C LEU A 109 -21.69 -6.72 13.64
N ASP A 110 -21.05 -7.50 12.77
CA ASP A 110 -21.42 -7.67 11.36
C ASP A 110 -21.35 -9.16 10.98
N PRO A 111 -22.30 -10.00 11.47
CA PRO A 111 -22.26 -11.45 11.26
C PRO A 111 -22.45 -11.86 9.78
N ASP A 112 -23.19 -11.05 9.01
CA ASP A 112 -23.52 -11.33 7.61
C ASP A 112 -22.68 -10.51 6.61
N GLY A 113 -21.79 -9.63 7.08
CA GLY A 113 -20.99 -8.73 6.24
C GLY A 113 -21.81 -7.66 5.51
N GLN A 114 -23.10 -7.53 5.85
CA GLN A 114 -24.05 -6.60 5.21
C GLN A 114 -24.00 -5.22 5.86
N GLU A 115 -23.55 -5.11 7.11
CA GLU A 115 -23.48 -3.85 7.83
C GLU A 115 -22.32 -2.98 7.32
N SER A 116 -21.30 -3.60 6.73
CA SER A 116 -20.22 -2.92 6.00
C SER A 116 -20.71 -2.34 4.67
N ASP A 117 -21.19 -1.11 4.72
CA ASP A 117 -21.74 -0.40 3.57
C ASP A 117 -20.65 0.10 2.58
N HIS A 118 -21.09 0.67 1.46
CA HIS A 118 -20.20 1.28 0.48
C HIS A 118 -19.28 2.34 1.12
N VAL A 119 -19.78 3.14 2.08
CA VAL A 119 -19.01 4.21 2.73
C VAL A 119 -17.85 3.64 3.55
N ASP A 120 -18.05 2.52 4.25
CA ASP A 120 -17.00 1.84 4.99
C ASP A 120 -15.87 1.35 4.08
N ARG A 121 -16.21 0.72 2.94
CA ARG A 121 -15.22 0.29 1.94
C ARG A 121 -14.48 1.47 1.34
N GLN A 122 -15.19 2.58 1.07
CA GLN A 122 -14.56 3.81 0.60
C GLN A 122 -13.59 4.36 1.67
N ARG A 123 -13.92 4.34 2.96
CA ARG A 123 -12.99 4.80 4.02
C ARG A 123 -11.72 3.95 4.11
N GLN A 124 -11.82 2.64 3.89
CA GLN A 124 -10.71 1.70 4.09
C GLN A 124 -9.82 1.51 2.86
N ARG A 125 -10.31 1.82 1.65
CA ARG A 125 -9.56 1.59 0.41
C ARG A 125 -8.29 2.45 0.36
N GLY A 126 -7.24 1.89 -0.23
CA GLY A 126 -6.02 2.62 -0.53
C GLY A 126 -4.90 1.68 -0.95
N ILE A 127 -4.02 2.16 -1.84
CA ILE A 127 -2.77 1.50 -2.22
C ILE A 127 -1.63 2.44 -1.87
N THR A 128 -0.58 1.91 -1.25
CA THR A 128 0.61 2.66 -0.87
C THR A 128 1.84 1.94 -1.39
N ILE A 129 2.67 2.67 -2.14
CA ILE A 129 4.03 2.26 -2.49
C ILE A 129 4.95 2.76 -1.38
N LEU A 130 5.62 1.83 -0.71
CA LEU A 130 6.56 2.13 0.36
C LEU A 130 7.91 2.57 -0.20
N PRO A 131 8.74 3.31 0.59
CA PRO A 131 10.07 3.70 0.16
C PRO A 131 10.93 2.51 -0.28
N GLN A 132 11.83 2.77 -1.23
CA GLN A 132 12.78 1.79 -1.73
C GLN A 132 13.69 1.25 -0.61
N ASP A 133 13.96 -0.04 -0.63
CA ASP A 133 14.91 -0.69 0.25
C ASP A 133 16.35 -0.62 -0.29
N ARG A 134 17.28 -1.37 0.33
CA ARG A 134 18.69 -1.39 -0.08
C ARG A 134 18.91 -1.97 -1.48
N GLN A 135 17.96 -2.75 -1.99
CA GLN A 135 17.98 -3.34 -3.32
C GLN A 135 17.20 -2.48 -4.32
N LEU A 136 16.80 -1.27 -3.94
CA LEU A 136 15.97 -0.36 -4.73
C LEU A 136 14.56 -0.90 -5.02
N MET A 137 14.13 -1.93 -4.28
CA MET A 137 12.81 -2.52 -4.40
C MET A 137 11.82 -1.78 -3.50
N SER A 138 10.60 -1.55 -4.01
CA SER A 138 9.51 -0.94 -3.24
C SER A 138 8.43 -1.97 -2.93
N ARG A 139 7.96 -2.02 -1.69
CA ARG A 139 6.80 -2.85 -1.31
C ARG A 139 5.50 -2.09 -1.57
N VAL A 140 4.52 -2.78 -2.15
CA VAL A 140 3.15 -2.26 -2.31
C VAL A 140 2.25 -2.91 -1.27
N ARG A 141 1.41 -2.12 -0.59
CA ARG A 141 0.40 -2.62 0.34
C ARG A 141 -0.89 -1.82 0.24
N GLY A 142 -2.02 -2.44 0.56
CA GLY A 142 -3.31 -1.75 0.51
C GLY A 142 -4.51 -2.67 0.69
N ALA A 143 -5.66 -2.05 0.91
CA ALA A 143 -6.96 -2.70 0.78
C ALA A 143 -7.63 -2.16 -0.48
N ILE A 144 -8.08 -3.07 -1.36
CA ILE A 144 -8.72 -2.71 -2.63
C ILE A 144 -10.22 -2.99 -2.55
N THR A 145 -11.01 -2.21 -3.30
CA THR A 145 -12.46 -2.44 -3.38
C THR A 145 -12.76 -3.71 -4.16
N PRO A 146 -13.94 -4.34 -3.97
CA PRO A 146 -14.37 -5.48 -4.78
C PRO A 146 -14.34 -5.18 -6.29
N GLU A 147 -14.70 -3.96 -6.69
CA GLU A 147 -14.64 -3.52 -8.09
C GLU A 147 -13.21 -3.55 -8.64
N LEU A 148 -12.23 -2.99 -7.91
CA LEU A 148 -10.83 -3.01 -8.34
C LEU A 148 -10.28 -4.44 -8.32
N ARG A 149 -10.66 -5.26 -7.34
CA ARG A 149 -10.27 -6.68 -7.27
C ARG A 149 -10.75 -7.43 -8.52
N ALA A 150 -12.02 -7.31 -8.89
CA ALA A 150 -12.58 -7.98 -10.06
C ALA A 150 -11.87 -7.56 -11.35
N LYS A 151 -11.62 -6.26 -11.53
CA LYS A 151 -10.87 -5.74 -12.68
C LYS A 151 -9.43 -6.27 -12.71
N PHE A 152 -8.74 -6.28 -11.57
CA PHE A 152 -7.39 -6.83 -11.45
C PHE A 152 -7.33 -8.33 -11.73
N GLU A 153 -8.31 -9.11 -11.27
CA GLU A 153 -8.35 -10.55 -11.56
C GLU A 153 -8.42 -10.82 -13.07
N VAL A 154 -9.29 -10.11 -13.78
CA VAL A 154 -9.41 -10.25 -15.24
C VAL A 154 -8.11 -9.87 -15.94
N ILE A 155 -7.56 -8.70 -15.62
CA ILE A 155 -6.32 -8.21 -16.23
C ILE A 155 -5.16 -9.18 -15.95
N LEU A 156 -4.95 -9.58 -14.69
CA LEU A 156 -3.84 -10.45 -14.32
C LEU A 156 -4.00 -11.86 -14.88
N THR A 157 -5.23 -12.37 -15.02
CA THR A 157 -5.46 -13.66 -15.68
C THR A 157 -4.98 -13.62 -17.13
N ALA A 158 -5.23 -12.50 -17.83
CA ALA A 158 -4.87 -12.36 -19.23
C ALA A 158 -3.38 -12.01 -19.44
N TRP A 159 -2.83 -11.13 -18.61
CA TRP A 159 -1.47 -10.59 -18.77
C TRP A 159 -0.40 -11.40 -18.02
N ALA A 160 -0.75 -12.02 -16.89
CA ALA A 160 0.19 -12.82 -16.09
C ALA A 160 0.06 -14.33 -16.35
N ALA A 161 -0.58 -14.71 -17.46
CA ALA A 161 -0.66 -16.10 -17.90
C ALA A 161 0.75 -16.67 -18.10
N PRO A 162 0.97 -17.98 -17.83
CA PRO A 162 2.27 -18.60 -18.08
C PRO A 162 2.71 -18.41 -19.53
N GLY A 163 3.99 -18.07 -19.72
CA GLY A 163 4.60 -17.82 -21.03
C GLY A 163 4.34 -16.42 -21.61
N MET A 164 3.55 -15.56 -20.96
CA MET A 164 3.30 -14.18 -21.41
C MET A 164 4.21 -13.16 -20.70
N ASN A 165 4.54 -12.07 -21.39
CA ASN A 165 5.24 -10.91 -20.83
C ASN A 165 6.50 -11.30 -20.03
N ASN A 166 7.32 -12.21 -20.56
CA ASN A 166 8.55 -12.64 -19.91
C ASN A 166 9.75 -11.86 -20.43
N PRO A 167 10.30 -10.91 -19.66
CA PRO A 167 11.44 -10.11 -20.10
C PRO A 167 12.75 -10.91 -20.22
N ALA A 168 12.79 -12.16 -19.77
CA ALA A 168 13.94 -13.06 -19.89
C ALA A 168 13.82 -14.06 -21.05
N ASP A 169 12.67 -14.12 -21.73
CA ASP A 169 12.45 -14.99 -22.89
C ASP A 169 12.14 -14.10 -24.13
N PRO A 170 13.09 -13.92 -25.05
CA PRO A 170 12.88 -13.12 -26.26
C PRO A 170 11.73 -13.60 -27.16
N ASP A 171 11.36 -14.89 -27.05
CA ASP A 171 10.28 -15.49 -27.83
C ASP A 171 8.94 -15.48 -27.06
N SER A 172 8.89 -14.84 -25.89
CA SER A 172 7.65 -14.65 -25.12
C SER A 172 6.76 -13.63 -25.82
N PRO A 173 5.48 -13.95 -26.06
CA PRO A 173 4.51 -12.95 -26.50
C PRO A 173 4.31 -11.85 -25.45
N THR A 174 4.05 -10.62 -25.92
CA THR A 174 3.77 -9.43 -25.09
C THR A 174 2.31 -9.01 -25.23
N GLY A 175 1.70 -8.53 -24.15
CA GLY A 175 0.30 -8.09 -24.10
C GLY A 175 -0.61 -9.10 -23.39
N THR A 176 -1.88 -9.14 -23.82
CA THR A 176 -2.88 -10.07 -23.27
C THR A 176 -2.82 -11.42 -23.99
N ILE A 177 -3.04 -12.52 -23.26
CA ILE A 177 -3.10 -13.89 -23.82
C ILE A 177 -4.13 -14.05 -24.94
N ASP A 178 -5.19 -13.23 -24.93
CA ASP A 178 -6.26 -13.25 -25.93
C ASP A 178 -6.01 -12.24 -27.07
N ALA A 179 -4.81 -11.69 -27.20
CA ALA A 179 -4.50 -10.75 -28.26
C ALA A 179 -4.52 -11.44 -29.64
N ASP A 180 -5.08 -10.75 -30.63
CA ASP A 180 -5.08 -11.22 -32.01
C ASP A 180 -3.64 -11.38 -32.52
N GLY A 181 -3.34 -12.54 -33.11
CA GLY A 181 -2.04 -12.82 -33.71
C GLY A 181 -1.03 -13.53 -32.80
N ILE A 182 -1.41 -13.94 -31.58
CA ILE A 182 -0.57 -14.85 -30.78
C ILE A 182 -0.60 -16.25 -31.40
N ASP A 183 0.55 -16.72 -31.85
CA ASP A 183 0.72 -18.09 -32.30
C ASP A 183 0.61 -19.08 -31.11
N ALA A 184 -0.28 -20.06 -31.25
CA ALA A 184 -0.57 -21.03 -30.21
C ALA A 184 0.62 -21.94 -29.91
N GLU A 185 1.43 -22.27 -30.93
CA GLU A 185 2.62 -23.11 -30.77
C GLU A 185 3.74 -22.35 -30.07
N ALA A 186 4.03 -21.12 -30.48
CA ALA A 186 4.95 -20.23 -29.79
C ALA A 186 4.57 -20.02 -28.32
N LEU A 187 3.27 -19.78 -28.02
CA LEU A 187 2.79 -19.62 -26.65
C LEU A 187 2.94 -20.93 -25.84
N ALA A 188 2.67 -22.09 -26.43
CA ALA A 188 2.88 -23.37 -25.75
C ALA A 188 4.36 -23.62 -25.42
N ALA A 189 5.26 -23.25 -26.34
CA ALA A 189 6.71 -23.34 -26.12
C ALA A 189 7.18 -22.37 -25.03
N ALA A 190 6.72 -21.10 -25.06
CA ALA A 190 7.01 -20.10 -24.04
C ALA A 190 6.53 -20.55 -22.65
N ARG A 191 5.33 -21.15 -22.56
CA ARG A 191 4.82 -21.78 -21.32
C ARG A 191 5.74 -22.86 -20.78
N GLY A 192 6.27 -23.71 -21.66
CA GLY A 192 7.20 -24.78 -21.28
C GLY A 192 8.54 -24.27 -20.73
N ARG A 193 8.96 -23.06 -21.15
CA ARG A 193 10.19 -22.40 -20.70
C ARG A 193 9.99 -21.44 -19.52
N ASP A 194 8.74 -21.10 -19.18
CA ASP A 194 8.45 -20.13 -18.12
C ASP A 194 8.66 -20.73 -16.72
N LEU A 195 9.83 -20.42 -16.14
CA LEU A 195 10.22 -20.86 -14.79
C LEU A 195 9.84 -19.86 -13.69
N ARG A 196 9.15 -18.76 -14.02
CA ARG A 196 8.80 -17.71 -13.04
C ARG A 196 7.72 -18.21 -12.10
N SER A 197 7.79 -17.78 -10.84
CA SER A 197 6.70 -17.92 -9.88
C SER A 197 5.48 -17.10 -10.30
N ALA A 198 4.29 -17.42 -9.77
CA ALA A 198 3.08 -16.64 -10.02
C ALA A 198 3.22 -15.16 -9.61
N ALA A 199 3.98 -14.88 -8.54
CA ALA A 199 4.26 -13.52 -8.08
C ALA A 199 5.18 -12.76 -9.07
N GLN A 200 6.19 -13.42 -9.62
CA GLN A 200 7.05 -12.83 -10.65
C GLN A 200 6.28 -12.57 -11.95
N ARG A 201 5.44 -13.51 -12.41
CA ARG A 201 4.57 -13.26 -13.57
C ARG A 201 3.63 -12.09 -13.35
N THR A 202 3.06 -11.97 -12.16
CA THR A 202 2.19 -10.84 -11.79
C THR A 202 2.96 -9.52 -11.85
N HIS A 203 4.20 -9.49 -11.37
CA HIS A 203 5.06 -8.32 -11.45
C HIS A 203 5.33 -7.91 -12.90
N ASP A 204 5.80 -8.85 -13.73
CA ASP A 204 6.17 -8.57 -15.11
C ASP A 204 4.95 -8.19 -15.97
N ALA A 205 3.79 -8.79 -15.69
CA ALA A 205 2.53 -8.41 -16.31
C ALA A 205 2.10 -6.98 -15.97
N LEU A 206 2.30 -6.53 -14.72
CA LEU A 206 2.01 -5.16 -14.32
C LEU A 206 2.99 -4.17 -14.97
N LEU A 207 4.26 -4.54 -15.11
CA LEU A 207 5.25 -3.75 -15.84
C LEU A 207 4.85 -3.59 -17.31
N ALA A 208 4.58 -4.70 -18.01
CA ALA A 208 4.12 -4.68 -19.40
C ALA A 208 2.81 -3.90 -19.59
N LEU A 209 1.90 -3.95 -18.60
CA LEU A 209 0.69 -3.13 -18.60
C LEU A 209 0.99 -1.64 -18.46
N CYS A 210 1.95 -1.26 -17.60
CA CYS A 210 2.42 0.13 -17.52
C CYS A 210 3.01 0.61 -18.84
N ASP A 211 3.86 -0.21 -19.47
CA ASP A 211 4.45 0.10 -20.78
C ASP A 211 3.37 0.27 -21.86
N TYR A 212 2.37 -0.63 -21.87
CA TYR A 212 1.22 -0.53 -22.76
C TYR A 212 0.43 0.78 -22.55
N VAL A 213 0.15 1.15 -21.30
CA VAL A 213 -0.56 2.40 -20.95
C VAL A 213 0.23 3.62 -21.42
N LEU A 214 1.56 3.62 -21.26
CA LEU A 214 2.43 4.71 -21.72
C LEU A 214 2.44 4.80 -23.25
N ALA A 215 2.63 3.68 -23.94
CA ALA A 215 2.69 3.62 -25.40
C ALA A 215 1.37 4.03 -26.08
N HIS A 216 0.23 3.77 -25.44
CA HIS A 216 -1.09 4.06 -26.00
C HIS A 216 -1.69 5.39 -25.51
N GLY A 217 -0.85 6.29 -24.98
CA GLY A 217 -1.27 7.64 -24.58
C GLY A 217 -2.22 7.67 -23.39
N GLY A 218 -2.22 6.64 -22.54
CA GLY A 218 -3.12 6.50 -21.40
C GLY A 218 -2.95 7.58 -20.32
N LEU A 219 -1.90 8.40 -20.40
CA LEU A 219 -1.68 9.57 -19.55
C LEU A 219 -2.20 10.90 -20.14
N GLY A 220 -2.71 10.88 -21.38
CA GLY A 220 -3.20 12.07 -22.09
C GLY A 220 -2.09 12.99 -22.61
N ALA A 221 -2.49 14.11 -23.23
CA ALA A 221 -1.56 15.10 -23.75
C ALA A 221 -0.96 15.95 -22.60
N PRO A 222 0.37 16.14 -22.56
CA PRO A 222 1.03 16.78 -21.44
C PRO A 222 0.73 18.29 -21.35
N SER A 223 0.33 18.76 -20.17
CA SER A 223 0.08 20.19 -19.92
C SER A 223 1.24 20.93 -19.23
N ARG A 224 2.20 20.23 -18.58
CA ARG A 224 3.39 20.83 -17.90
C ARG A 224 4.62 19.93 -17.81
N ILE A 225 4.48 18.61 -17.87
CA ILE A 225 5.57 17.62 -17.95
C ILE A 225 5.15 16.68 -19.08
N PRO A 226 6.02 16.33 -20.06
CA PRO A 226 5.66 15.35 -21.08
C PRO A 226 5.14 14.06 -20.43
N ALA A 227 4.25 13.34 -21.11
CA ALA A 227 3.76 12.02 -20.68
C ALA A 227 4.87 10.94 -20.82
N GLU A 228 6.09 11.32 -20.49
CA GLU A 228 7.35 10.63 -20.73
C GLU A 228 8.05 10.42 -19.38
N LEU A 229 8.75 9.31 -19.26
CA LEU A 229 9.51 8.97 -18.07
C LEU A 229 10.85 9.74 -18.08
N VAL A 230 10.93 10.83 -17.31
CA VAL A 230 12.17 11.62 -17.18
C VAL A 230 13.09 10.98 -16.15
N ILE A 231 14.29 10.59 -16.58
CA ILE A 231 15.33 9.99 -15.75
C ILE A 231 16.62 10.81 -15.92
N THR A 232 17.27 11.13 -14.81
CA THR A 232 18.54 11.86 -14.76
C THR A 232 19.65 10.93 -14.28
N ASP A 233 20.72 10.86 -15.03
CA ASP A 233 21.99 10.21 -14.70
C ASP A 233 23.17 11.10 -15.11
N THR A 234 24.39 10.63 -14.89
CA THR A 234 25.60 11.27 -15.40
C THR A 234 26.21 10.46 -16.56
N ASP A 235 26.82 11.15 -17.52
CA ASP A 235 27.51 10.50 -18.65
C ASP A 235 28.58 9.48 -18.18
N GLN A 236 29.26 9.78 -17.07
CA GLN A 236 30.22 8.87 -16.45
C GLN A 236 29.57 7.58 -15.93
N GLU A 237 28.40 7.68 -15.27
CA GLU A 237 27.66 6.52 -14.77
C GLU A 237 27.09 5.68 -15.91
N LEU A 238 26.57 6.33 -16.96
CA LEU A 238 26.04 5.68 -18.14
C LEU A 238 27.15 4.96 -18.93
N ALA A 239 28.26 5.64 -19.22
CA ALA A 239 29.41 5.04 -19.90
C ALA A 239 30.02 3.88 -19.09
N GLY A 240 30.07 4.03 -17.76
CA GLY A 240 30.56 2.99 -16.85
C GLY A 240 29.60 1.82 -16.63
N HIS A 241 28.36 1.89 -17.14
CA HIS A 241 27.28 0.93 -16.86
C HIS A 241 27.07 0.67 -15.36
N ALA A 242 27.39 1.68 -14.54
CA ALA A 242 27.49 1.56 -13.09
C ALA A 242 27.07 2.88 -12.43
N GLY A 243 26.11 2.81 -11.52
CA GLY A 243 25.55 3.99 -10.86
C GLY A 243 24.06 3.83 -10.59
N ILE A 244 23.45 4.91 -10.12
CA ILE A 244 22.01 4.97 -9.83
C ILE A 244 21.45 6.25 -10.47
N ALA A 245 20.57 6.07 -11.45
CA ALA A 245 19.80 7.15 -12.04
C ALA A 245 18.60 7.53 -11.17
N LEU A 246 18.10 8.76 -11.35
CA LEU A 246 16.97 9.32 -10.62
C LEU A 246 15.84 9.69 -11.58
N ALA A 247 14.69 9.04 -11.45
CA ALA A 247 13.47 9.51 -12.10
C ALA A 247 13.00 10.84 -11.49
N ALA A 248 12.30 11.67 -12.25
CA ALA A 248 11.75 12.95 -11.78
C ALA A 248 10.80 12.80 -10.58
N THR A 249 10.23 11.62 -10.36
CA THR A 249 9.40 11.28 -9.19
C THR A 249 10.23 10.96 -7.93
N GLY A 250 11.57 10.96 -8.02
CA GLY A 250 12.50 10.59 -6.96
C GLY A 250 12.81 9.09 -6.88
N THR A 251 12.27 8.28 -7.80
CA THR A 251 12.56 6.83 -7.86
C THR A 251 14.00 6.60 -8.33
N ARG A 252 14.75 5.76 -7.62
CA ARG A 252 16.12 5.37 -7.96
C ARG A 252 16.13 4.15 -8.86
N ILE A 253 16.87 4.19 -9.96
CA ILE A 253 16.93 3.12 -10.97
C ILE A 253 18.41 2.76 -11.19
N PRO A 254 18.85 1.49 -11.02
CA PRO A 254 20.21 1.08 -11.40
C PRO A 254 20.49 1.38 -12.87
N ILE A 255 21.70 1.83 -13.21
CA ILE A 255 22.06 2.14 -14.62
C ILE A 255 21.84 0.94 -15.55
N GLY A 256 22.13 -0.29 -15.09
CA GLY A 256 21.86 -1.49 -15.90
C GLY A 256 20.37 -1.68 -16.23
N GLU A 257 19.46 -1.29 -15.34
CA GLU A 257 18.02 -1.31 -15.63
C GLU A 257 17.59 -0.10 -16.46
N LEU A 258 18.19 1.07 -16.26
CA LEU A 258 17.98 2.23 -17.12
C LEU A 258 18.35 1.91 -18.59
N VAL A 259 19.48 1.27 -18.82
CA VAL A 259 19.90 0.88 -20.18
C VAL A 259 18.89 -0.07 -20.82
N ARG A 260 18.35 -1.04 -20.05
CA ARG A 260 17.28 -1.93 -20.54
C ARG A 260 15.99 -1.18 -20.84
N LEU A 261 15.59 -0.27 -19.95
CA LEU A 261 14.40 0.56 -20.10
C LEU A 261 14.52 1.50 -21.31
N ALA A 262 15.71 2.05 -21.55
CA ALA A 262 15.98 2.96 -22.66
C ALA A 262 16.17 2.25 -24.00
N ALA A 263 16.43 0.94 -24.01
CA ALA A 263 16.64 0.17 -25.25
C ALA A 263 15.45 0.21 -26.21
N GLU A 264 14.23 0.40 -25.66
CA GLU A 264 12.98 0.49 -26.42
C GLU A 264 12.41 1.92 -26.45
N ALA A 265 13.10 2.88 -25.84
CA ALA A 265 12.68 4.28 -25.79
C ALA A 265 13.33 5.12 -26.91
N VAL A 266 12.70 6.24 -27.26
CA VAL A 266 13.34 7.29 -28.07
C VAL A 266 13.97 8.29 -27.09
N PRO A 267 15.31 8.29 -26.92
CA PRO A 267 15.94 9.19 -25.96
C PRO A 267 15.91 10.63 -26.49
N HIS A 268 15.46 11.55 -25.66
CA HIS A 268 15.57 12.99 -25.89
C HIS A 268 16.56 13.56 -24.88
N LEU A 269 17.70 14.06 -25.38
CA LEU A 269 18.66 14.81 -24.58
C LEU A 269 18.17 16.25 -24.45
N ALA A 270 18.09 16.75 -23.21
CA ALA A 270 17.77 18.14 -22.89
C ALA A 270 19.04 18.96 -22.63
#